data_AF-A0A7S4R7Y0-F1
#
_entry.id   AF-A0A7S4R7Y0-F1
#
_cell.length_a   1.000
_cell.length_b   1.000
_cell.length_c   1.000
_cell.angle_alpha   90.00
_cell.angle_beta   90.00
_cell.angle_gamma   90.00
#
_symmetry.space_group_name_H-M   'P 1'
#
loop_
_entity.id
_entity.type
_entity.pdbx_description
1 polymer ?
#
loop_
_entity_poly.entity_id
_entity_poly.type
_entity_poly.pdbx_seq_one_letter_code
_entity_poly.pdbx_strand_id
1 'polypeptide(L)'
;AIWLKPHCGSQAHRWHWPLYLVRLTEMPAADESGSESDEQLIGGNGIPVVAEQEQGRLAAKAAASLAAMMVLPRLVGFGLGYLTFKLRGEEFFRAQISFLAARSLGFFYLSVLLFSALVQWLNLFPMVYKRQLKLQGNIRANMQFLVARTTEGEVLPYVLMEEQGVVGSFNRANRSLFHFNENMGGFLVCMICAGFAFPLPAFVCTAVFAIGRIMHQVGYAVGGYGKHAPGFVLSMFATAVMEGLVAVAMFGAFGVL
;
A
#
# COMPACT_ATOMS: atom_id res chain seq x y z
N ALA A 1 21.91 22.14 -43.10
CA ALA A 1 21.93 23.00 -41.90
C ALA A 1 20.67 23.84 -41.88
N ILE A 2 19.67 23.42 -41.11
CA ILE A 2 18.38 24.12 -40.99
C ILE A 2 18.45 24.96 -39.71
N TRP A 3 18.55 26.27 -39.88
CA TRP A 3 18.51 27.26 -38.80
C TRP A 3 17.07 27.42 -38.32
N LEU A 4 16.77 26.92 -37.12
CA LEU A 4 15.53 27.23 -36.41
C LEU A 4 15.71 28.54 -35.65
N LYS A 5 14.88 29.55 -35.98
CA LYS A 5 14.75 30.79 -35.20
C LYS A 5 14.12 30.48 -33.83
N PRO A 6 14.64 31.02 -32.72
CA PRO A 6 13.96 30.96 -31.45
C PRO A 6 12.87 32.04 -31.39
N HIS A 7 11.60 31.62 -31.32
CA HIS A 7 10.51 32.49 -30.90
C HIS A 7 10.53 32.63 -29.38
N CYS A 8 11.19 33.68 -28.89
CA CYS A 8 11.10 34.13 -27.51
C CYS A 8 9.84 34.98 -27.35
N GLY A 9 8.69 34.32 -27.17
CA GLY A 9 7.44 34.97 -26.78
C GLY A 9 7.17 34.70 -25.31
N SER A 10 7.61 35.59 -24.41
CA SER A 10 7.32 35.52 -22.98
C SER A 10 5.87 35.93 -22.71
N GLN A 11 4.92 35.01 -22.91
CA GLN A 11 3.62 35.13 -22.28
C GLN A 11 3.74 34.59 -20.85
N ALA A 12 3.96 35.49 -19.91
CA ALA A 12 3.81 35.23 -18.49
C ALA A 12 2.32 34.89 -18.22
N HIS A 13 1.97 33.62 -18.33
CA HIS A 13 0.72 33.10 -17.81
C HIS A 13 0.73 33.32 -16.29
N ARG A 14 0.08 34.40 -15.84
CA ARG A 14 -0.28 34.59 -14.45
C ARG A 14 -1.25 33.47 -14.10
N TRP A 15 -0.74 32.43 -13.44
CA TRP A 15 -1.54 31.45 -12.74
C TRP A 15 -2.24 32.17 -11.58
N HIS A 16 -3.42 32.72 -11.87
CA HIS A 16 -4.35 33.15 -10.84
C HIS A 16 -4.89 31.89 -10.17
N TRP A 17 -4.26 31.48 -9.08
CA TRP A 17 -4.88 30.56 -8.14
C TRP A 17 -6.13 31.26 -7.61
N PRO A 18 -7.35 30.74 -7.86
CA PRO A 18 -8.52 31.25 -7.17
C PRO A 18 -8.30 31.02 -5.68
N LEU A 19 -8.15 32.12 -4.93
CA LEU A 19 -8.32 32.12 -3.48
C LEU A 19 -9.74 31.65 -3.22
N TYR A 20 -9.91 30.35 -2.97
CA TYR A 20 -11.12 29.80 -2.38
C TYR A 20 -11.19 30.32 -0.94
N LEU A 21 -11.66 31.56 -0.79
CA LEU A 21 -12.25 32.05 0.45
C LEU A 21 -13.48 31.18 0.68
N VAL A 22 -13.29 30.09 1.44
CA VAL A 22 -14.38 29.30 2.00
C VAL A 22 -15.14 30.24 2.91
N ARG A 23 -16.22 30.81 2.37
CA ARG A 23 -17.22 31.53 3.14
C ARG A 23 -17.79 30.49 4.10
N LEU A 24 -17.51 30.63 5.39
CA LEU A 24 -18.19 29.92 6.47
C LEU A 24 -19.65 30.41 6.48
N THR A 25 -20.44 29.98 5.50
CA THR A 25 -21.89 30.11 5.55
C THR A 25 -22.39 29.14 6.59
N GLU A 26 -23.08 29.70 7.58
CA GLU A 26 -23.78 29.05 8.67
C GLU A 26 -24.32 27.68 8.25
N MET A 27 -23.83 26.62 8.90
CA MET A 27 -24.37 25.29 8.71
C MET A 27 -25.82 25.31 9.20
N PRO A 28 -26.79 24.81 8.42
CA PRO A 28 -28.17 24.72 8.88
C PRO A 28 -28.19 23.87 10.16
N ALA A 29 -28.93 24.34 11.17
CA ALA A 29 -29.18 23.61 12.40
C ALA A 29 -29.71 22.21 12.04
N ALA A 30 -29.01 21.18 12.51
CA ALA A 30 -29.39 19.80 12.27
C ALA A 30 -30.75 19.53 12.93
N ASP A 31 -31.69 18.95 12.18
CA ASP A 31 -32.97 18.47 12.69
C ASP A 31 -32.76 17.47 13.84
N GLU A 32 -33.16 17.86 15.04
CA GLU A 32 -33.17 17.04 16.27
C GLU A 32 -34.31 16.00 16.25
N SER A 33 -34.39 15.18 15.20
CA SER A 33 -35.23 13.98 15.25
C SER A 33 -34.50 12.88 16.02
N GLY A 34 -34.56 12.99 17.34
CA GLY A 34 -33.91 12.07 18.28
C GLY A 34 -34.45 10.65 18.17
N SER A 35 -33.72 9.79 17.44
CA SER A 35 -33.60 8.40 17.84
C SER A 35 -32.83 8.40 19.16
N GLU A 36 -33.36 7.73 20.20
CA GLU A 36 -32.68 7.51 21.48
C GLU A 36 -31.19 7.25 21.25
N SER A 37 -30.39 8.29 21.48
CA SER A 37 -28.98 8.31 21.14
C SER A 37 -28.27 7.45 22.15
N ASP A 38 -27.86 6.24 21.75
CA ASP A 38 -26.83 5.51 22.47
C ASP A 38 -25.68 6.50 22.75
N GLU A 39 -25.54 6.93 24.01
CA GLU A 39 -24.46 7.81 24.45
C GLU A 39 -23.14 7.16 24.06
N GLN A 40 -22.51 7.67 23.01
CA GLN A 40 -21.22 7.17 22.58
C GLN A 40 -20.19 7.54 23.63
N LEU A 41 -19.68 6.54 24.33
CA LEU A 41 -18.57 6.71 25.25
C LEU A 41 -17.37 7.25 24.48
N ILE A 42 -17.02 8.52 24.70
CA ILE A 42 -15.84 9.15 24.11
C ILE A 42 -14.63 8.78 24.98
N GLY A 43 -13.61 8.17 24.38
CA GLY A 43 -12.37 7.85 25.08
C GLY A 43 -11.59 9.11 25.45
N GLY A 44 -10.62 8.97 26.36
CA GLY A 44 -9.79 10.11 26.80
C GLY A 44 -8.98 10.81 25.69
N ASN A 45 -8.90 10.20 24.50
CA ASN A 45 -8.29 10.76 23.30
C ASN A 45 -9.30 11.43 22.34
N GLY A 46 -10.56 11.62 22.75
CA GLY A 46 -11.61 12.24 21.93
C GLY A 46 -12.19 11.33 20.85
N ILE A 47 -11.87 10.03 20.87
CA ILE A 47 -12.31 9.05 19.86
C ILE A 47 -13.37 8.13 20.48
N PRO A 48 -14.49 7.84 19.78
CA PRO A 48 -15.52 6.94 20.30
C PRO A 48 -14.96 5.57 20.65
N VAL A 49 -15.29 5.07 21.83
CA VAL A 49 -14.96 3.72 22.29
C VAL A 49 -16.01 2.77 21.74
N VAL A 50 -15.55 1.83 20.92
CA VAL A 50 -16.39 0.75 20.40
C VAL A 50 -16.29 -0.44 21.36
N ALA A 51 -17.43 -1.01 21.75
CA ALA A 51 -17.46 -2.22 22.59
C ALA A 51 -16.68 -3.37 21.92
N GLU A 52 -15.96 -4.16 22.71
CA GLU A 52 -15.05 -5.21 22.22
C GLU A 52 -15.74 -6.23 21.29
N GLN A 53 -16.96 -6.66 21.65
CA GLN A 53 -17.76 -7.56 20.82
C GLN A 53 -18.07 -6.97 19.44
N GLU A 54 -18.33 -5.67 19.39
CA GLU A 54 -18.59 -4.98 18.13
C GLU A 54 -17.30 -4.79 17.32
N GLN A 55 -16.16 -4.52 17.97
CA GLN A 55 -14.85 -4.45 17.31
C GLN A 55 -14.53 -5.76 16.58
N GLY A 56 -14.73 -6.92 17.24
CA GLY A 56 -14.52 -8.22 16.63
C GLY A 56 -15.40 -8.44 15.39
N ARG A 57 -16.68 -8.07 15.47
CA ARG A 57 -17.62 -8.15 14.33
C ARG A 57 -17.19 -7.25 13.17
N LEU A 58 -16.75 -6.01 13.46
CA LEU A 58 -16.27 -5.06 12.46
C LEU A 58 -14.98 -5.56 11.80
N ALA A 59 -14.05 -6.11 12.58
CA ALA A 59 -12.82 -6.70 12.08
C ALA A 59 -13.09 -7.89 11.15
N ALA A 60 -13.99 -8.81 11.52
CA ALA A 60 -14.38 -9.94 10.68
C ALA A 60 -15.00 -9.47 9.34
N LYS A 61 -15.93 -8.50 9.39
CA LYS A 61 -16.49 -7.88 8.18
C LYS A 61 -15.43 -7.18 7.33
N ALA A 62 -14.46 -6.53 7.96
CA ALA A 62 -13.34 -5.90 7.26
C ALA A 62 -12.46 -6.94 6.55
N ALA A 63 -12.11 -8.02 7.23
CA ALA A 63 -11.33 -9.11 6.67
C ALA A 63 -12.04 -9.78 5.48
N ALA A 64 -13.33 -10.09 5.61
CA ALA A 64 -14.12 -10.64 4.51
C ALA A 64 -14.19 -9.70 3.31
N SER A 65 -14.42 -8.41 3.56
CA SER A 65 -14.44 -7.38 2.50
C SER A 65 -13.08 -7.22 1.83
N LEU A 66 -11.98 -7.32 2.58
CA LEU A 66 -10.62 -7.25 2.07
C LEU A 66 -10.33 -8.46 1.17
N ALA A 67 -10.69 -9.66 1.61
CA ALA A 67 -10.56 -10.87 0.79
C ALA A 67 -11.33 -10.75 -0.52
N ALA A 68 -12.57 -10.26 -0.48
CA ALA A 68 -13.38 -10.02 -1.68
C ALA A 68 -12.72 -8.99 -2.63
N MET A 69 -12.25 -7.86 -2.11
CA MET A 69 -11.57 -6.82 -2.89
C MET A 69 -10.26 -7.29 -3.51
N MET A 70 -9.59 -8.27 -2.91
CA MET A 70 -8.37 -8.86 -3.46
C MET A 70 -8.65 -9.93 -4.50
N VAL A 71 -9.63 -10.80 -4.26
CA VAL A 71 -9.86 -11.97 -5.13
C VAL A 71 -10.67 -11.58 -6.35
N LEU A 72 -11.75 -10.81 -6.18
CA LEU A 72 -12.72 -10.58 -7.26
C LEU A 72 -12.11 -9.87 -8.50
N PRO A 73 -11.36 -8.75 -8.38
CA PRO A 73 -10.76 -8.12 -9.56
C PRO A 73 -9.76 -9.02 -10.29
N ARG A 74 -9.06 -9.91 -9.57
CA ARG A 74 -8.13 -10.89 -10.17
C ARG A 74 -8.88 -11.96 -10.93
N LEU A 75 -9.98 -12.48 -10.40
CA LEU A 75 -10.83 -13.44 -11.10
C LEU A 75 -11.43 -12.84 -12.38
N VAL A 76 -11.87 -11.58 -12.32
CA VAL A 76 -12.35 -10.85 -13.51
C VAL A 76 -11.22 -10.69 -14.53
N GLY A 77 -10.04 -10.22 -14.11
CA GLY A 77 -8.89 -10.07 -15.00
C GLY A 77 -8.45 -11.39 -15.64
N PHE A 78 -8.43 -12.47 -14.86
CA PHE A 78 -8.17 -13.82 -15.36
C PHE A 78 -9.22 -14.27 -16.38
N GLY A 79 -10.51 -14.08 -16.08
CA GLY A 79 -11.61 -14.44 -16.96
C GLY A 79 -11.54 -13.70 -18.30
N LEU A 80 -11.26 -12.39 -18.29
CA LEU A 80 -11.09 -11.59 -19.51
C LEU A 80 -9.87 -12.03 -20.32
N GLY A 81 -8.75 -12.33 -19.64
CA GLY A 81 -7.54 -12.85 -20.29
C GLY A 81 -7.79 -14.20 -20.95
N TYR A 82 -8.43 -15.13 -20.25
CA TYR A 82 -8.78 -16.45 -20.76
C TYR A 82 -9.79 -16.39 -21.91
N LEU A 83 -10.81 -15.53 -21.81
CA LEU A 83 -11.78 -15.31 -22.87
C LEU A 83 -11.09 -14.78 -24.13
N THR A 84 -10.17 -13.81 -23.98
CA THR A 84 -9.38 -13.28 -25.10
C THR A 84 -8.51 -14.35 -25.74
N PHE A 85 -7.86 -15.19 -24.92
CA PHE A 85 -7.07 -16.34 -25.37
C PHE A 85 -7.90 -17.31 -26.22
N LYS A 86 -9.13 -17.61 -25.79
CA LYS A 86 -10.03 -18.50 -26.54
C LYS A 86 -10.64 -17.86 -27.79
N LEU A 87 -11.05 -16.59 -27.72
CA LEU A 87 -11.70 -15.90 -28.84
C LEU A 87 -10.75 -15.56 -30.00
N ARG A 88 -9.48 -15.26 -29.73
CA ARG A 88 -8.48 -14.96 -30.78
C ARG A 88 -7.85 -16.22 -31.39
N GLY A 89 -8.08 -17.39 -30.79
CA GLY A 89 -7.46 -18.65 -31.18
C GLY A 89 -6.09 -18.85 -30.54
N GLU A 90 -5.80 -20.09 -30.12
CA GLU A 90 -4.58 -20.44 -29.37
C GLU A 90 -3.31 -20.22 -30.20
N GLU A 91 -3.40 -20.39 -31.53
CA GLU A 91 -2.28 -20.19 -32.46
C GLU A 91 -1.76 -18.75 -32.43
N PHE A 92 -2.63 -17.75 -32.21
CA PHE A 92 -2.23 -16.35 -32.11
C PHE A 92 -1.27 -16.09 -30.95
N PHE A 93 -1.45 -16.81 -29.84
CA PHE A 93 -0.66 -16.66 -28.61
C PHE A 93 0.44 -17.71 -28.44
N ARG A 94 0.44 -18.75 -29.28
CA ARG A 94 1.36 -19.89 -29.14
C ARG A 94 2.81 -19.45 -29.19
N ALA A 95 3.18 -18.58 -30.14
CA ALA A 95 4.55 -18.10 -30.27
C ALA A 95 5.05 -17.40 -28.99
N GLN A 96 4.23 -16.53 -28.39
CA GLN A 96 4.57 -15.82 -27.17
C GLN A 96 4.65 -16.77 -25.97
N ILE A 97 3.68 -17.68 -25.81
CA ILE A 97 3.67 -18.65 -24.70
C ILE A 97 4.87 -19.60 -24.82
N SER A 98 5.18 -20.09 -26.02
CA SER A 98 6.34 -20.94 -26.27
C SER A 98 7.65 -20.22 -25.94
N PHE A 99 7.77 -18.93 -26.29
CA PHE A 99 8.92 -18.12 -25.91
C PHE A 99 9.07 -17.99 -24.38
N LEU A 100 7.97 -17.74 -23.67
CA LEU A 100 7.98 -17.65 -22.21
C LEU A 100 8.37 -18.99 -21.58
N ALA A 101 7.83 -20.09 -22.09
CA ALA A 101 8.13 -21.44 -21.60
C ALA A 101 9.61 -21.82 -21.85
N ALA A 102 10.12 -21.57 -23.06
CA ALA A 102 11.49 -21.88 -23.44
C ALA A 102 12.54 -21.16 -22.56
N ARG A 103 12.19 -19.99 -22.01
CA ARG A 103 13.06 -19.22 -21.11
C ARG A 103 12.67 -19.33 -19.63
N SER A 104 11.73 -20.21 -19.28
CA SER A 104 11.19 -20.32 -17.92
C SER A 104 10.68 -19.01 -17.33
N LEU A 105 10.24 -18.07 -18.18
CA LEU A 105 9.75 -16.75 -17.76
C LEU A 105 8.39 -16.82 -17.05
N GLY A 106 7.75 -18.00 -17.00
CA GLY A 106 6.56 -18.21 -16.17
C GLY A 106 6.78 -17.79 -14.70
N PHE A 107 7.96 -18.04 -14.14
CA PHE A 107 8.31 -17.61 -12.78
C PHE A 107 8.43 -16.09 -12.64
N PHE A 108 8.92 -15.39 -13.67
CA PHE A 108 8.91 -13.93 -13.69
C PHE A 108 7.48 -13.38 -13.66
N TYR A 109 6.56 -13.94 -14.45
CA TYR A 109 5.15 -13.54 -14.43
C TYR A 109 4.48 -13.84 -13.08
N LEU A 110 4.82 -14.97 -12.44
CA LEU A 110 4.38 -15.27 -11.08
C LEU A 110 4.91 -14.25 -10.07
N SER A 111 6.16 -13.78 -10.24
CA SER A 111 6.75 -12.73 -9.40
C SER A 111 5.95 -11.42 -9.52
N VAL A 112 5.64 -11.00 -10.75
CA VAL A 112 4.83 -9.79 -11.01
C VAL A 112 3.43 -9.92 -10.39
N LEU A 113 2.78 -11.08 -10.55
CA LEU A 113 1.45 -11.32 -9.97
C LEU A 113 1.49 -11.28 -8.44
N LEU A 114 2.50 -11.91 -7.83
CA LEU A 114 2.68 -11.95 -6.38
C LEU A 114 3.00 -10.57 -5.81
N PHE A 115 3.90 -9.81 -6.45
CA PHE A 115 4.23 -8.45 -6.04
C PHE A 115 3.01 -7.52 -6.16
N SER A 116 2.21 -7.64 -7.23
CA SER A 116 0.94 -6.91 -7.36
C SER A 116 -0.07 -7.28 -6.25
N ALA A 117 -0.16 -8.56 -5.89
CA ALA A 117 -0.96 -9.03 -4.76
C ALA A 117 -0.49 -8.46 -3.42
N LEU A 118 0.83 -8.41 -3.20
CA LEU A 118 1.42 -7.79 -2.03
C LEU A 118 1.06 -6.30 -1.95
N VAL A 119 1.28 -5.53 -3.03
CA VAL A 119 0.97 -4.10 -3.05
C VAL A 119 -0.49 -3.86 -2.67
N GLN A 120 -1.42 -4.63 -3.24
CA GLN A 120 -2.83 -4.49 -2.90
C GLN A 120 -3.13 -4.90 -1.44
N TRP A 121 -2.54 -5.98 -0.94
CA TRP A 121 -2.68 -6.39 0.47
C TRP A 121 -2.25 -5.26 1.41
N LEU A 122 -1.05 -4.71 1.20
CA LEU A 122 -0.48 -3.66 2.07
C LEU A 122 -1.34 -2.38 2.03
N ASN A 123 -1.93 -2.05 0.87
CA ASN A 123 -2.83 -0.90 0.74
C ASN A 123 -4.19 -1.12 1.42
N LEU A 124 -4.72 -2.36 1.41
CA LEU A 124 -6.03 -2.65 1.99
C LEU A 124 -5.96 -2.94 3.50
N PHE A 125 -4.82 -3.43 4.02
CA PHE A 125 -4.71 -3.85 5.40
C PHE A 125 -5.04 -2.76 6.45
N PRO A 126 -4.63 -1.47 6.31
CA PRO A 126 -5.03 -0.41 7.24
C PRO A 126 -6.56 -0.24 7.35
N MET A 127 -7.33 -0.65 6.34
CA MET A 127 -8.80 -0.56 6.35
C MET A 127 -9.43 -1.45 7.44
N VAL A 128 -8.73 -2.48 7.90
CA VAL A 128 -9.19 -3.34 9.01
C VAL A 128 -9.35 -2.52 10.29
N TYR A 129 -8.39 -1.65 10.60
CA TYR A 129 -8.44 -0.77 11.76
C TYR A 129 -9.29 0.47 11.49
N LYS A 130 -9.30 0.98 10.26
CA LYS A 130 -10.14 2.14 9.87
C LYS A 130 -11.61 1.96 10.23
N ARG A 131 -12.16 0.77 9.93
CA ARG A 131 -13.58 0.47 10.21
C ARG A 131 -13.91 0.42 11.71
N GLN A 132 -12.90 0.25 12.56
CA GLN A 132 -13.07 0.18 14.01
C GLN A 132 -13.06 1.57 14.68
N LEU A 133 -12.59 2.62 13.99
CA LEU A 133 -12.45 3.96 14.58
C LEU A 133 -13.79 4.69 14.75
N LYS A 134 -14.86 4.31 14.04
CA LYS A 134 -16.20 4.92 14.07
C LYS A 134 -16.24 6.47 14.06
N LEU A 135 -15.20 7.14 13.58
CA LEU A 135 -15.19 8.60 13.51
C LEU A 135 -16.19 9.08 12.46
N GLN A 136 -16.93 10.13 12.80
CA GLN A 136 -17.81 10.81 11.86
C GLN A 136 -16.96 11.53 10.80
N GLY A 137 -17.46 11.56 9.55
CA GLY A 137 -16.81 12.21 8.43
C GLY A 137 -15.90 11.32 7.58
N ASN A 138 -15.28 11.93 6.56
CA ASN A 138 -14.49 11.22 5.58
C ASN A 138 -13.04 11.04 6.04
N ILE A 139 -12.80 10.02 6.87
CA ILE A 139 -11.43 9.55 7.17
C ILE A 139 -10.80 9.12 5.83
N ARG A 140 -9.78 9.84 5.35
CA ARG A 140 -9.09 9.46 4.12
C ARG A 140 -8.17 8.25 4.37
N ALA A 141 -7.82 7.54 3.30
CA ALA A 141 -6.75 6.55 3.37
C ALA A 141 -5.42 7.26 3.73
N ASN A 142 -4.50 6.56 4.41
CA ASN A 142 -3.16 7.05 4.72
C ASN A 142 -3.08 8.27 5.65
N MET A 143 -4.13 8.55 6.43
CA MET A 143 -4.06 9.58 7.46
C MET A 143 -3.35 9.08 8.72
N GLN A 144 -2.75 10.01 9.46
CA GLN A 144 -2.16 9.78 10.78
C GLN A 144 -2.93 10.60 11.81
N PHE A 145 -3.30 9.98 12.92
CA PHE A 145 -3.88 10.66 14.07
C PHE A 145 -2.78 11.15 15.00
N LEU A 146 -2.84 12.43 15.35
CA LEU A 146 -1.89 13.09 16.23
C LEU A 146 -2.60 13.51 17.51
N VAL A 147 -1.89 13.44 18.63
CA VAL A 147 -2.36 13.86 19.95
C VAL A 147 -1.38 14.87 20.54
N ALA A 148 -1.92 15.94 21.10
CA ALA A 148 -1.16 16.92 21.88
C ALA A 148 -0.96 16.37 23.29
N ARG A 149 0.30 16.20 23.72
CA ARG A 149 0.65 15.81 25.10
C ARG A 149 1.30 17.01 25.78
N THR A 150 0.68 17.49 26.85
CA THR A 150 1.26 18.48 27.76
C THR A 150 1.90 17.75 28.94
N THR A 151 3.16 18.05 29.21
CA THR A 151 3.78 17.72 30.51
C THR A 151 3.46 18.85 31.49
N GLU A 152 3.24 18.56 32.79
CA GLU A 152 3.00 19.60 33.78
C GLU A 152 4.13 20.65 33.75
N GLY A 153 3.77 21.92 33.60
CA GLY A 153 4.72 23.05 33.54
C GLY A 153 5.25 23.39 32.15
N GLU A 154 4.90 22.66 31.09
CA GLU A 154 5.30 23.03 29.72
C GLU A 154 4.39 24.09 29.10
N VAL A 155 5.02 25.07 28.45
CA VAL A 155 4.33 26.19 27.79
C VAL A 155 3.64 25.76 26.49
N LEU A 156 4.13 24.69 25.83
CA LEU A 156 3.59 24.20 24.56
C LEU A 156 3.53 22.66 24.55
N PRO A 157 2.41 22.04 24.14
CA PRO A 157 2.30 20.59 24.03
C PRO A 157 3.14 20.02 22.89
N TYR A 158 3.75 18.84 23.10
CA TYR A 158 4.28 18.05 22.00
C TYR A 158 3.14 17.38 21.22
N VAL A 159 3.16 17.52 19.90
CA VAL A 159 2.23 16.82 19.01
C VAL A 159 2.90 15.53 18.54
N LEU A 160 2.42 14.40 19.07
CA LEU A 160 2.96 13.07 18.77
C LEU A 160 1.92 12.24 18.03
N MET A 161 2.38 11.23 17.30
CA MET A 161 1.48 10.24 16.72
C MET A 161 0.81 9.45 17.83
N GLU A 162 -0.51 9.27 17.76
CA GLU A 162 -1.21 8.40 18.71
C GLU A 162 -0.76 6.94 18.47
N GLU A 163 -0.27 6.29 19.52
CA GLU A 163 0.26 4.92 19.46
C GLU A 163 -0.59 3.93 20.25
N GLN A 164 -1.61 4.39 20.98
CA GLN A 164 -2.42 3.53 21.83
C GLN A 164 -3.69 3.06 21.15
N GLY A 165 -4.14 1.86 21.53
CA GLY A 165 -5.39 1.25 21.08
C GLY A 165 -5.50 1.06 19.57
N VAL A 166 -6.75 1.08 19.08
CA VAL A 166 -7.10 0.90 17.65
C VAL A 166 -6.50 2.00 16.78
N VAL A 167 -6.42 3.23 17.31
CA VAL A 167 -5.84 4.41 16.65
C VAL A 167 -4.35 4.19 16.41
N GLY A 168 -3.64 3.74 17.43
CA GLY A 168 -2.24 3.34 17.32
C GLY A 168 -2.02 2.24 16.29
N SER A 169 -2.86 1.20 16.30
CA SER A 169 -2.78 0.12 15.30
C SER A 169 -3.02 0.62 13.88
N PHE A 170 -3.99 1.53 13.67
CA PHE A 170 -4.22 2.18 12.39
C PHE A 170 -3.01 3.03 11.95
N ASN A 171 -2.49 3.87 12.85
CA ASN A 171 -1.32 4.71 12.58
C ASN A 171 -0.09 3.89 12.19
N ARG A 172 0.22 2.82 12.95
CA ARG A 172 1.33 1.91 12.65
C ARG A 172 1.15 1.15 11.34
N ALA A 173 -0.08 0.70 11.03
CA ALA A 173 -0.39 0.07 9.75
C ALA A 173 -0.11 1.03 8.58
N ASN A 174 -0.54 2.30 8.68
CA ASN A 174 -0.23 3.30 7.66
C ASN A 174 1.26 3.64 7.61
N ARG A 175 1.96 3.74 8.74
CA ARG A 175 3.41 3.98 8.75
C ARG A 175 4.18 2.83 8.08
N SER A 176 3.77 1.59 8.30
CA SER A 176 4.33 0.43 7.58
C SER A 176 4.12 0.54 6.07
N LEU A 177 2.95 1.02 5.63
CA LEU A 177 2.67 1.25 4.21
C LEU A 177 3.52 2.38 3.62
N PHE A 178 3.73 3.48 4.35
CA PHE A 178 4.66 4.54 3.91
C PHE A 178 6.09 4.00 3.78
N HIS A 179 6.55 3.24 4.78
CA HIS A 179 7.85 2.59 4.73
C HIS A 179 7.97 1.64 3.53
N PHE A 180 6.88 0.96 3.14
CA PHE A 180 6.88 0.15 1.91
C PHE A 180 7.11 1.02 0.68
N ASN A 181 6.35 2.09 0.52
CA ASN A 181 6.45 2.98 -0.65
C ASN A 181 7.84 3.62 -0.77
N GLU A 182 8.46 4.00 0.34
CA GLU A 182 9.81 4.57 0.40
C GLU A 182 10.89 3.57 -0.07
N ASN A 183 10.69 2.26 0.15
CA ASN A 183 11.73 1.25 -0.05
C ASN A 183 11.47 0.29 -1.22
N MET A 184 10.24 0.22 -1.75
CA MET A 184 9.89 -0.77 -2.78
C MET A 184 10.56 -0.52 -4.14
N GLY A 185 11.00 0.71 -4.42
CA GLY A 185 11.52 1.09 -5.74
C GLY A 185 12.73 0.27 -6.16
N GLY A 186 13.72 0.15 -5.26
CA GLY A 186 14.93 -0.64 -5.53
C GLY A 186 14.61 -2.12 -5.77
N PHE A 187 13.77 -2.71 -4.91
CA PHE A 187 13.32 -4.09 -5.07
C PHE A 187 12.60 -4.31 -6.42
N LEU A 188 11.67 -3.41 -6.79
CA LEU A 188 10.90 -3.53 -8.02
C LEU A 188 11.79 -3.51 -9.27
N VAL A 189 12.75 -2.59 -9.33
CA VAL A 189 13.70 -2.50 -10.45
C VAL A 189 14.55 -3.77 -10.52
N CYS A 190 15.10 -4.22 -9.39
CA CYS A 190 15.92 -5.43 -9.34
C CYS A 190 15.11 -6.68 -9.70
N MET A 191 13.86 -6.79 -9.25
CA MET A 191 12.95 -7.89 -9.60
C MET A 191 12.71 -7.97 -11.11
N ILE A 192 12.57 -6.83 -11.80
CA ILE A 192 12.41 -6.81 -13.26
C ILE A 192 13.70 -7.30 -13.93
N CYS A 193 14.86 -6.73 -13.58
CA CYS A 193 16.14 -7.10 -14.17
C CYS A 193 16.51 -8.57 -13.90
N ALA A 194 16.47 -9.00 -12.64
CA ALA A 194 16.77 -10.37 -12.24
C ALA A 194 15.71 -11.36 -12.74
N GLY A 195 14.45 -10.95 -12.87
CA GLY A 195 13.38 -11.81 -13.37
C GLY A 195 13.59 -12.28 -14.81
N PHE A 196 14.24 -11.47 -15.65
CA PHE A 196 14.58 -11.87 -17.02
C PHE A 196 15.80 -12.80 -17.10
N ALA A 197 16.81 -12.60 -16.24
CA ALA A 197 18.04 -13.39 -16.25
C ALA A 197 17.95 -14.68 -15.40
N PHE A 198 17.25 -14.61 -14.26
CA PHE A 198 17.13 -15.66 -13.25
C PHE A 198 15.67 -15.80 -12.77
N PRO A 199 14.74 -16.30 -13.61
CA PRO A 199 13.30 -16.21 -13.34
C PRO A 199 12.88 -16.92 -12.04
N LEU A 200 13.38 -18.14 -11.80
CA LEU A 200 13.04 -18.91 -10.60
C LEU A 200 13.64 -18.30 -9.32
N PRO A 201 14.94 -17.97 -9.24
CA PRO A 201 15.50 -17.26 -8.08
C PRO A 201 14.80 -15.92 -7.78
N ALA A 202 14.45 -15.14 -8.80
CA ALA A 202 13.72 -13.88 -8.63
C ALA A 202 12.32 -14.12 -8.03
N PHE A 203 11.63 -15.18 -8.45
CA PHE A 203 10.34 -15.57 -7.86
C PHE A 203 10.46 -15.94 -6.39
N VAL A 204 11.45 -16.75 -6.02
CA VAL A 204 11.70 -17.11 -4.61
C VAL A 204 11.99 -15.86 -3.78
N CYS A 205 12.84 -14.96 -4.26
CA CYS A 205 13.12 -13.70 -3.57
C CYS A 205 11.88 -12.83 -3.43
N THR A 206 11.02 -12.77 -4.45
CA THR A 206 9.75 -12.04 -4.40
C THR A 206 8.79 -12.62 -3.37
N ALA A 207 8.73 -13.95 -3.24
CA ALA A 207 7.93 -14.61 -2.21
C ALA A 207 8.43 -14.30 -0.80
N VAL A 208 9.75 -14.41 -0.58
CA VAL A 208 10.37 -14.08 0.71
C VAL A 208 10.16 -12.60 1.07
N PHE A 209 10.34 -11.70 0.10
CA PHE A 209 10.06 -10.28 0.27
C PHE A 209 8.60 -10.02 0.64
N ALA A 210 7.65 -10.64 -0.07
CA ALA A 210 6.22 -10.48 0.21
C ALA A 210 5.85 -10.97 1.62
N ILE A 211 6.35 -12.14 2.03
CA ILE A 211 6.17 -12.66 3.39
C ILE A 211 6.75 -11.68 4.42
N GLY A 212 7.99 -11.21 4.21
CA GLY A 212 8.64 -10.24 5.08
C GLY A 212 7.84 -8.95 5.23
N ARG A 213 7.31 -8.40 4.13
CA ARG A 213 6.48 -7.19 4.15
C ARG A 213 5.12 -7.39 4.83
N ILE A 214 4.48 -8.55 4.66
CA ILE A 214 3.25 -8.89 5.38
C ILE A 214 3.53 -9.00 6.88
N MET A 215 4.57 -9.76 7.27
CA MET A 215 5.00 -9.90 8.66
C MET A 215 5.35 -8.55 9.28
N HIS A 216 6.07 -7.70 8.56
CA HIS A 216 6.41 -6.35 9.00
C HIS A 216 5.15 -5.54 9.32
N GLN A 217 4.19 -5.50 8.40
CA GLN A 217 2.99 -4.69 8.56
C GLN A 217 2.06 -5.20 9.65
N VAL A 218 1.82 -6.51 9.69
CA VAL A 218 1.00 -7.14 10.74
C VAL A 218 1.69 -7.00 12.10
N GLY A 219 2.99 -7.30 12.17
CA GLY A 219 3.79 -7.21 13.38
C GLY A 219 3.82 -5.78 13.93
N TYR A 220 3.95 -4.77 13.07
CA TYR A 220 3.94 -3.38 13.51
C TYR A 220 2.56 -2.95 14.01
N ALA A 221 1.51 -3.26 13.25
CA ALA A 221 0.16 -2.83 13.58
C ALA A 221 -0.35 -3.48 14.88
N VAL A 222 -0.21 -4.79 15.02
CA VAL A 222 -0.73 -5.56 16.17
C VAL A 222 0.21 -5.50 17.37
N GLY A 223 1.51 -5.69 17.14
CA GLY A 223 2.48 -5.91 18.22
C GLY A 223 3.23 -4.66 18.69
N GLY A 224 3.05 -3.53 18.00
CA GLY A 224 3.75 -2.29 18.32
C GLY A 224 5.19 -2.24 17.78
N TYR A 225 5.97 -1.30 18.30
CA TYR A 225 7.36 -1.12 17.90
C TYR A 225 8.22 -2.35 18.24
N GLY A 226 9.22 -2.65 17.40
CA GLY A 226 10.09 -3.82 17.54
C GLY A 226 9.52 -5.13 16.97
N LYS A 227 8.20 -5.37 17.05
CA LYS A 227 7.58 -6.60 16.51
C LYS A 227 7.59 -6.69 14.98
N HIS A 228 7.86 -5.58 14.29
CA HIS A 228 8.01 -5.52 12.84
C HIS A 228 9.41 -5.92 12.36
N ALA A 229 10.42 -5.92 13.23
CA ALA A 229 11.82 -6.10 12.87
C ALA A 229 12.12 -7.42 12.13
N PRO A 230 11.56 -8.59 12.51
CA PRO A 230 11.82 -9.82 11.76
C PRO A 230 11.34 -9.75 10.30
N GLY A 231 10.16 -9.14 10.08
CA GLY A 231 9.63 -8.92 8.74
C GLY A 231 10.49 -7.93 7.93
N PHE A 232 11.00 -6.88 8.59
CA PHE A 232 11.94 -5.95 7.97
C PHE A 232 13.22 -6.67 7.51
N VAL A 233 13.89 -7.41 8.40
CA VAL A 233 15.12 -8.16 8.11
C VAL A 233 14.90 -9.14 6.96
N LEU A 234 13.78 -9.87 6.97
CA LEU A 234 13.46 -10.82 5.91
C LEU A 234 13.29 -10.12 4.55
N SER A 235 12.60 -8.96 4.52
CA SER A 235 12.45 -8.17 3.30
C SER A 235 13.79 -7.57 2.81
N MET A 236 14.64 -7.10 3.72
CA MET A 236 15.97 -6.58 3.39
C MET A 236 16.89 -7.66 2.82
N PHE A 237 16.86 -8.86 3.42
CA PHE A 237 17.61 -10.00 2.92
C PHE A 237 17.20 -10.37 1.49
N ALA A 238 15.89 -10.45 1.22
CA ALA A 238 15.39 -10.71 -0.12
C ALA A 238 15.81 -9.63 -1.14
N THR A 239 15.81 -8.36 -0.74
CA THR A 239 16.30 -7.25 -1.57
C THR A 239 17.78 -7.41 -1.90
N ALA A 240 18.63 -7.65 -0.89
CA ALA A 240 20.08 -7.81 -1.09
C ALA A 240 20.41 -9.00 -2.00
N VAL A 241 19.69 -10.12 -1.85
CA VAL A 241 19.85 -11.28 -2.75
C VAL A 241 19.42 -10.93 -4.17
N MET A 242 18.31 -10.21 -4.34
CA MET A 242 17.86 -9.76 -5.67
C MET A 242 18.88 -8.85 -6.35
N GLU A 243 19.48 -7.90 -5.61
CA GLU A 243 20.56 -7.04 -6.10
C GLU A 243 21.79 -7.87 -6.52
N GLY A 244 22.15 -8.87 -5.73
CA GLY A 244 23.22 -9.82 -6.07
C GLY A 244 22.96 -10.56 -7.38
N LEU A 245 21.70 -11.01 -7.63
CA LEU A 245 21.33 -11.62 -8.91
C LEU A 245 21.54 -10.65 -10.08
N VAL A 246 21.14 -9.38 -9.93
CA VAL A 246 21.37 -8.35 -10.96
C VAL A 246 22.87 -8.15 -11.20
N ALA A 247 23.68 -8.12 -10.14
CA ALA A 247 25.13 -7.98 -10.25
C ALA A 247 25.77 -9.17 -11.02
N VAL A 248 25.33 -10.40 -10.77
CA VAL A 248 25.80 -11.59 -11.52
C VAL A 248 25.44 -11.48 -13.01
N ALA A 249 24.21 -11.07 -13.35
CA ALA A 249 23.83 -10.84 -14.75
C ALA A 249 24.70 -9.76 -15.41
N MET A 250 24.98 -8.67 -14.69
CA MET A 250 25.86 -7.60 -15.16
C MET A 250 27.28 -8.11 -15.45
N PHE A 251 27.90 -8.86 -14.54
CA PHE A 251 29.25 -9.40 -14.75
C PHE A 251 29.30 -10.40 -15.90
N GLY A 252 28.28 -11.25 -16.04
CA GLY A 252 28.16 -12.15 -17.19
C GLY A 252 28.03 -11.38 -18.52
N ALA A 253 27.26 -10.29 -18.54
CA ALA A 253 27.11 -9.44 -19.73
C ALA A 253 28.42 -8.74 -20.14
N PHE A 254 29.33 -8.51 -19.18
CA PHE A 254 30.67 -7.96 -19.44
C PHE A 254 31.75 -9.03 -19.71
N GLY A 255 31.41 -10.33 -19.73
CA GLY A 255 32.35 -11.42 -19.98
C GLY A 255 33.35 -11.64 -18.84
N VAL A 256 32.98 -11.27 -17.61
CA VAL A 256 33.81 -11.49 -16.42
C VAL A 256 33.61 -12.89 -15.83
N LEU A 257 32.43 -13.50 -16.06
CA LEU A 257 32.05 -14.86 -15.70
C LEU A 257 32.04 -15.75 -16.94
#